data_AF-A0A6G2RYJ3-F1
#
_entry.id   AF-A0A6G2RYJ3-F1
#
_cell.length_a   1.000
_cell.length_b   1.000
_cell.length_c   1.000
_cell.angle_alpha   90.00
_cell.angle_beta   90.00
_cell.angle_gamma   90.00
#
_symmetry.space_group_name_H-M   'P 1'
#
loop_
_entity.id
_entity.type
_entity.pdbx_description
1 polymer ?
#
loop_
_entity_poly.entity_id
_entity_poly.type
_entity_poly.pdbx_seq_one_letter_code
_entity_poly.pdbx_strand_id
1 'polypeptide(L)'
;MGRRRGTTVRARSVKQRLTHSRQAFRDKRGYYFDPTAQPWNPLEPPTTTWGPAPRDVAALLSIPGQDDLVRDRIMGDAAAGKPMQLATSFLPAAVARGTQLAEHDTGPAGVYDLLEDMGHGPLAWEETVAARMPAPTEAERLRLSKCIPLLRTVFGTIKAPDGTVLEVNDTRMSVDAFEIGYPITRHPSAEPPVEPTRSLSALDARRGTPCAIRRWWCWWPCGRPRARSAPWRATPG
;
A
#
# COMPACT_ATOMS: atom_id res chain seq x y z
N MET A 1 43.23 21.96 5.06
CA MET A 1 42.02 22.64 4.54
C MET A 1 40.96 21.58 4.25
N GLY A 2 40.05 21.33 5.19
CA GLY A 2 39.04 20.26 5.04
C GLY A 2 37.94 20.69 4.08
N ARG A 3 37.87 20.05 2.90
CA ARG A 3 36.82 20.31 1.91
C ARG A 3 35.47 19.87 2.49
N ARG A 4 34.67 20.83 2.96
CA ARG A 4 33.28 20.60 3.38
C ARG A 4 32.53 20.01 2.16
N ARG A 5 32.13 18.74 2.23
CA ARG A 5 31.23 18.15 1.24
C ARG A 5 29.86 18.78 1.46
N GLY A 6 29.36 19.51 0.47
CA GLY A 6 28.05 20.14 0.53
C GLY A 6 26.91 19.12 0.66
N THR A 7 25.76 19.57 1.12
CA THR A 7 24.54 18.75 1.23
C THR A 7 23.97 18.49 -0.16
N THR A 8 23.90 17.23 -0.58
CA THR A 8 23.23 16.82 -1.82
C THR A 8 21.81 16.39 -1.51
N VAL A 9 20.82 17.09 -2.06
CA VAL A 9 19.40 16.69 -1.99
C VAL A 9 19.11 15.76 -3.16
N ARG A 10 18.49 14.60 -2.89
CA ARG A 10 18.08 13.66 -3.94
C ARG A 10 16.81 14.16 -4.63
N ALA A 11 16.71 13.93 -5.93
CA ALA A 11 15.44 14.11 -6.64
C ALA A 11 14.39 13.14 -6.06
N ARG A 12 13.15 13.61 -5.94
CA ARG A 12 12.04 12.78 -5.44
C ARG A 12 11.69 11.71 -6.48
N SER A 13 11.78 10.44 -6.09
CA SER A 13 11.35 9.32 -6.93
C SER A 13 9.84 9.36 -7.16
N VAL A 14 9.41 8.86 -8.33
CA VAL A 14 7.99 8.59 -8.59
C VAL A 14 7.58 7.40 -7.73
N LYS A 15 6.60 7.60 -6.86
CA LYS A 15 6.11 6.58 -5.93
C LYS A 15 4.99 5.77 -6.56
N GLN A 16 4.97 4.48 -6.23
CA GLN A 16 3.84 3.60 -6.44
C GLN A 16 2.89 3.70 -5.23
N ARG A 17 1.60 3.88 -5.50
CA ARG A 17 0.59 4.00 -4.45
C ARG A 17 0.07 2.62 -4.03
N LEU A 18 0.21 2.33 -2.75
CA LEU A 18 -0.43 1.22 -2.06
C LEU A 18 -1.86 1.64 -1.70
N THR A 19 -2.85 0.83 -2.07
CA THR A 19 -4.27 1.16 -1.88
C THR A 19 -4.78 0.44 -0.65
N HIS A 20 -4.97 1.18 0.45
CA HIS A 20 -5.54 0.62 1.67
C HIS A 20 -7.04 0.91 1.69
N SER A 21 -7.85 -0.03 1.22
CA SER A 21 -9.30 0.14 1.06
C SER A 21 -10.11 0.05 2.37
N ARG A 22 -9.45 -0.07 3.54
CA ARG A 22 -10.05 -0.47 4.84
C ARG A 22 -10.92 -1.73 4.72
N GLN A 23 -10.63 -2.58 3.74
CA GLN A 23 -11.34 -3.82 3.46
C GLN A 23 -10.31 -4.94 3.30
N ALA A 24 -10.69 -6.14 3.72
CA ALA A 24 -9.99 -7.35 3.33
C ALA A 24 -10.61 -7.87 2.03
N PHE A 25 -9.77 -8.17 1.06
CA PHE A 25 -10.17 -8.85 -0.17
C PHE A 25 -9.80 -10.32 -0.09
N ARG A 26 -10.39 -11.14 -0.96
CA ARG A 26 -10.07 -12.56 -1.05
C ARG A 26 -10.14 -13.03 -2.50
N ASP A 27 -9.14 -13.80 -2.93
CA ASP A 27 -9.13 -14.49 -4.21
C ASP A 27 -8.77 -15.98 -4.02
N LYS A 28 -8.42 -16.68 -5.11
CA LYS A 28 -8.03 -18.10 -5.08
C LYS A 28 -6.73 -18.40 -4.28
N ARG A 29 -5.96 -17.39 -3.89
CA ARG A 29 -4.74 -17.46 -3.06
C ARG A 29 -5.01 -17.09 -1.59
N GLY A 30 -6.26 -16.77 -1.26
CA GLY A 30 -6.69 -16.36 0.06
C GLY A 30 -6.82 -14.84 0.22
N TYR A 31 -6.81 -14.39 1.47
CA TYR A 31 -7.02 -12.98 1.82
C TYR A 31 -5.81 -12.10 1.48
N TYR A 32 -6.09 -10.86 1.04
CA TYR A 32 -5.11 -9.81 0.80
C TYR A 32 -5.69 -8.42 1.09
N PHE A 33 -4.82 -7.46 1.39
CA PHE A 33 -5.24 -6.11 1.83
C PHE A 33 -4.92 -5.02 0.80
N ASP A 34 -3.84 -5.19 0.04
CA ASP A 34 -3.43 -4.22 -0.99
C ASP A 34 -3.45 -4.87 -2.38
N PRO A 35 -4.37 -4.46 -3.27
CA PRO A 35 -4.40 -4.90 -4.66
C PRO A 35 -3.10 -4.60 -5.42
N THR A 36 -2.36 -3.55 -5.03
CA THR A 36 -1.07 -3.20 -5.65
C THR A 36 0.02 -4.21 -5.32
N ALA A 37 0.03 -4.74 -4.10
CA ALA A 37 0.98 -5.74 -3.63
C ALA A 37 0.57 -7.18 -3.99
N GLN A 38 -0.71 -7.44 -4.26
CA GLN A 38 -1.23 -8.79 -4.53
C GLN A 38 -0.51 -9.57 -5.65
N PRO A 39 -0.05 -8.95 -6.76
CA PRO A 39 0.72 -9.64 -7.79
C PRO A 39 2.14 -10.05 -7.38
N TRP A 40 2.66 -9.54 -6.25
CA TRP A 40 4.01 -9.87 -5.80
C TRP A 40 4.12 -11.32 -5.36
N ASN A 41 5.28 -11.90 -5.62
CA ASN A 41 5.59 -13.28 -5.28
C ASN A 41 6.80 -13.34 -4.34
N PRO A 42 6.91 -14.40 -3.53
CA PRO A 42 8.14 -14.66 -2.78
C PRO A 42 9.33 -14.72 -3.74
N LEU A 43 10.39 -13.97 -3.44
CA LEU A 43 11.64 -13.99 -4.20
C LEU A 43 12.56 -15.14 -3.77
N GLU A 44 12.31 -15.70 -2.60
CA GLU A 44 12.98 -16.84 -2.01
C GLU A 44 11.95 -17.67 -1.21
N PRO A 45 12.22 -18.96 -0.94
CA PRO A 45 11.36 -19.75 -0.07
C PRO A 45 11.18 -19.07 1.29
N PRO A 46 9.93 -18.96 1.81
CA PRO A 46 9.71 -18.42 3.15
C PRO A 46 10.50 -19.20 4.21
N THR A 47 11.03 -18.53 5.21
CA THR A 47 11.69 -19.18 6.34
C THR A 47 10.78 -19.19 7.56
N THR A 48 10.81 -20.28 8.32
CA THR A 48 10.09 -20.40 9.60
C THR A 48 11.08 -20.70 10.72
N THR A 49 10.95 -19.98 11.82
CA THR A 49 11.75 -20.19 13.04
C THR A 49 10.85 -20.03 14.26
N TRP A 50 11.25 -20.61 15.37
CA TRP A 50 10.55 -20.46 16.64
C TRP A 50 11.36 -19.57 17.57
N GLY A 51 10.72 -18.57 18.19
CA GLY A 51 11.38 -17.63 19.08
C GLY A 51 10.52 -16.44 19.49
N PRO A 52 11.05 -15.51 20.29
CA PRO A 52 10.28 -14.39 20.78
C PRO A 52 10.02 -13.36 19.69
N ALA A 53 8.80 -12.82 19.64
CA ALA A 53 8.50 -11.65 18.83
C ALA A 53 9.25 -10.40 19.38
N PRO A 54 9.63 -9.43 18.52
CA PRO A 54 10.14 -8.14 18.96
C PRO A 54 9.20 -7.48 19.98
N ARG A 55 9.75 -6.76 20.97
CA ARG A 55 8.97 -6.26 22.12
C ARG A 55 7.73 -5.47 21.72
N ASP A 56 7.81 -4.63 20.69
CA ASP A 56 6.70 -3.83 20.19
C ASP A 56 5.64 -4.67 19.48
N VAL A 57 6.03 -5.77 18.83
CA VAL A 57 5.12 -6.75 18.23
C VAL A 57 4.49 -7.66 19.28
N ALA A 58 5.28 -8.15 20.23
CA ALA A 58 4.80 -8.99 21.33
C ALA A 58 3.73 -8.28 22.17
N ALA A 59 3.82 -6.95 22.31
CA ALA A 59 2.81 -6.15 23.00
C ALA A 59 1.45 -6.09 22.28
N LEU A 60 1.40 -6.45 20.98
CA LEU A 60 0.17 -6.52 20.18
C LEU A 60 -0.43 -7.92 20.17
N LEU A 61 0.35 -8.97 20.45
CA LEU A 61 -0.16 -10.33 20.56
C LEU A 61 -0.96 -10.49 21.86
N SER A 62 -2.08 -11.20 21.81
CA SER A 62 -2.87 -11.49 23.02
C SER A 62 -2.21 -12.55 23.91
N ILE A 63 -1.43 -13.43 23.32
CA ILE A 63 -0.73 -14.53 24.00
C ILE A 63 0.72 -14.55 23.51
N PRO A 64 1.53 -13.52 23.82
CA PRO A 64 2.92 -13.50 23.39
C PRO A 64 3.70 -14.60 24.12
N GLY A 65 4.45 -15.39 23.35
CA GLY A 65 5.31 -16.44 23.86
C GLY A 65 6.79 -16.05 23.77
N GLN A 66 7.64 -16.84 24.43
CA GLN A 66 9.08 -16.85 24.11
C GLN A 66 9.40 -17.73 22.89
N ASP A 67 8.38 -18.35 22.31
CA ASP A 67 8.47 -19.46 21.37
C ASP A 67 7.37 -19.34 20.31
N ASP A 68 7.15 -18.11 19.83
CA ASP A 68 6.19 -17.81 18.78
C ASP A 68 6.76 -18.24 17.42
N LEU A 69 5.87 -18.60 16.49
CA LEU A 69 6.28 -18.86 15.12
C LEU A 69 6.61 -17.52 14.44
N VAL A 70 7.83 -17.41 13.95
CA VAL A 70 8.31 -16.29 13.13
C VAL A 70 8.44 -16.78 11.69
N ARG A 71 7.64 -16.21 10.79
CA ARG A 71 7.65 -16.53 9.36
C ARG A 71 8.09 -15.33 8.53
N ASP A 72 9.24 -15.44 7.90
CA ASP A 72 9.90 -14.37 7.15
C ASP A 72 9.78 -14.57 5.64
N ARG A 73 9.46 -13.48 4.92
CA ARG A 73 9.28 -13.46 3.46
C ARG A 73 9.88 -12.19 2.85
N ILE A 74 10.50 -12.33 1.67
CA ILE A 74 10.77 -11.19 0.78
C ILE A 74 9.83 -11.30 -0.41
N MET A 75 8.96 -10.31 -0.56
CA MET A 75 8.00 -10.23 -1.65
C MET A 75 8.48 -9.21 -2.68
N GLY A 76 8.24 -9.48 -3.95
CA GLY A 76 8.51 -8.52 -5.01
C GLY A 76 8.17 -9.01 -6.41
N ASP A 77 8.82 -8.38 -7.38
CA ASP A 77 8.75 -8.79 -8.77
C ASP A 77 9.73 -9.94 -9.00
N ALA A 78 9.20 -11.15 -9.10
CA ALA A 78 10.00 -12.37 -9.31
C ALA A 78 10.68 -12.40 -10.69
N ALA A 79 10.10 -11.77 -11.72
CA ALA A 79 10.70 -11.73 -13.04
C ALA A 79 11.91 -10.79 -13.08
N ALA A 80 11.82 -9.64 -12.39
CA ALA A 80 12.92 -8.69 -12.25
C ALA A 80 13.87 -9.00 -11.08
N GLY A 81 13.53 -9.96 -10.21
CA GLY A 81 14.26 -10.24 -8.97
C GLY A 81 14.37 -9.01 -8.06
N LYS A 82 13.37 -8.12 -8.08
CA LYS A 82 13.40 -6.85 -7.36
C LYS A 82 12.60 -6.94 -6.05
N PRO A 83 13.25 -6.83 -4.87
CA PRO A 83 12.57 -6.84 -3.59
C PRO A 83 11.74 -5.56 -3.41
N MET A 84 10.47 -5.73 -3.02
CA MET A 84 9.54 -4.62 -2.79
C MET A 84 9.15 -4.53 -1.31
N GLN A 85 9.01 -5.66 -0.63
CA GLN A 85 8.51 -5.75 0.74
C GLN A 85 9.21 -6.87 1.51
N LEU A 86 9.60 -6.58 2.76
CA LEU A 86 9.87 -7.61 3.76
C LEU A 86 8.60 -7.82 4.57
N ALA A 87 8.17 -9.07 4.76
CA ALA A 87 6.98 -9.41 5.54
C ALA A 87 7.34 -10.48 6.58
N THR A 88 7.16 -10.14 7.85
CA THR A 88 7.34 -11.09 8.95
C THR A 88 6.03 -11.30 9.67
N SER A 89 5.53 -12.54 9.67
CA SER A 89 4.37 -12.93 10.45
C SER A 89 4.81 -13.53 11.77
N PHE A 90 4.19 -13.10 12.86
CA PHE A 90 4.37 -13.62 14.21
C PHE A 90 3.06 -14.27 14.66
N LEU A 91 3.09 -15.58 14.93
CA LEU A 91 1.91 -16.33 15.37
C LEU A 91 2.19 -16.97 16.73
N PRO A 92 1.29 -16.85 17.72
CA PRO A 92 1.45 -17.52 19.00
C PRO A 92 1.62 -19.02 18.84
N ALA A 93 2.47 -19.63 19.68
CA ALA A 93 2.72 -21.07 19.65
C ALA A 93 1.44 -21.90 19.75
N ALA A 94 0.48 -21.45 20.58
CA ALA A 94 -0.81 -22.09 20.78
C ALA A 94 -1.67 -22.13 19.51
N VAL A 95 -1.41 -21.27 18.52
CA VAL A 95 -2.12 -21.21 17.24
C VAL A 95 -1.38 -22.00 16.16
N ALA A 96 -0.05 -21.89 16.12
CA ALA A 96 0.74 -22.39 14.99
C ALA A 96 1.31 -23.80 15.18
N ARG A 97 1.52 -24.26 16.43
CA ARG A 97 2.28 -25.49 16.68
C ARG A 97 1.48 -26.73 16.30
N GLY A 98 2.11 -27.60 15.51
CA GLY A 98 1.48 -28.85 15.03
C GLY A 98 0.45 -28.62 13.93
N THR A 99 0.39 -27.43 13.34
CA THR A 99 -0.54 -27.09 12.25
C THR A 99 0.23 -26.77 10.97
N GLN A 100 -0.48 -26.73 9.84
CA GLN A 100 0.10 -26.37 8.54
C GLN A 100 0.67 -24.94 8.50
N LEU A 101 0.33 -24.08 9.48
CA LEU A 101 0.90 -22.74 9.60
C LEU A 101 2.42 -22.76 9.86
N ALA A 102 2.93 -23.78 10.55
CA ALA A 102 4.34 -23.92 10.87
C ALA A 102 5.20 -24.42 9.69
N GLU A 103 4.56 -24.91 8.63
CA GLU A 103 5.24 -25.45 7.46
C GLU A 103 5.76 -24.34 6.53
N HIS A 104 6.84 -24.62 5.82
CA HIS A 104 7.38 -23.71 4.81
C HIS A 104 6.34 -23.39 3.72
N ASP A 105 5.58 -24.39 3.30
CA ASP A 105 4.44 -24.24 2.40
C ASP A 105 3.14 -24.37 3.18
N THR A 106 2.41 -23.25 3.32
CA THR A 106 1.09 -23.22 3.96
C THR A 106 0.00 -23.76 3.03
N GLY A 107 0.34 -24.20 1.82
CA GLY A 107 -0.60 -24.65 0.82
C GLY A 107 -1.28 -23.50 0.06
N PRO A 108 -2.27 -23.84 -0.78
CA PRO A 108 -2.96 -22.87 -1.63
C PRO A 108 -3.87 -21.92 -0.85
N ALA A 109 -4.41 -22.41 0.27
CA ALA A 109 -5.14 -21.63 1.26
C ALA A 109 -4.10 -20.86 2.09
N GLY A 110 -3.99 -19.55 1.88
CA GLY A 110 -3.04 -18.73 2.63
C GLY A 110 -3.27 -18.81 4.15
N VAL A 111 -2.38 -18.19 4.93
CA VAL A 111 -2.43 -18.20 6.41
C VAL A 111 -3.83 -17.90 6.98
N TYR A 112 -4.54 -16.94 6.39
CA TYR A 112 -5.87 -16.53 6.85
C TYR A 112 -6.97 -17.57 6.60
N ASP A 113 -6.94 -18.26 5.46
CA ASP A 113 -7.90 -19.33 5.17
C ASP A 113 -7.67 -20.50 6.14
N LEU A 114 -6.40 -20.86 6.39
CA LEU A 114 -6.07 -21.89 7.39
C LEU A 114 -6.54 -21.52 8.79
N LEU A 115 -6.41 -20.26 9.20
CA LEU A 115 -6.94 -19.80 10.50
C LEU A 115 -8.47 -19.98 10.56
N GLU A 116 -9.21 -19.64 9.51
CA GLU A 116 -10.66 -19.86 9.47
C GLU A 116 -11.02 -21.35 9.46
N ASP A 117 -10.31 -22.17 8.69
CA ASP A 117 -10.52 -23.63 8.61
C ASP A 117 -10.26 -24.33 9.97
N MET A 118 -9.32 -23.81 10.75
CA MET A 118 -9.06 -24.26 12.13
C MET A 118 -10.08 -23.74 13.15
N GLY A 119 -11.12 -23.02 12.72
CA GLY A 119 -12.17 -22.50 13.60
C GLY A 119 -11.79 -21.20 14.33
N HIS A 120 -10.82 -20.45 13.81
CA HIS A 120 -10.50 -19.12 14.33
C HIS A 120 -11.28 -17.98 13.67
N GLY A 121 -12.22 -18.28 12.78
CA GLY A 121 -13.11 -17.29 12.16
C GLY A 121 -14.32 -16.91 13.03
N PRO A 122 -15.01 -15.80 12.72
CA PRO A 122 -14.64 -14.82 11.67
C PRO A 122 -13.41 -13.99 12.05
N LEU A 123 -12.59 -13.67 11.04
CA LEU A 123 -11.42 -12.81 11.24
C LEU A 123 -11.76 -11.33 11.11
N ALA A 124 -11.08 -10.52 11.93
CA ALA A 124 -11.04 -9.07 11.84
C ALA A 124 -9.59 -8.60 11.80
N TRP A 125 -9.34 -7.39 11.31
CA TRP A 125 -7.98 -6.86 11.19
C TRP A 125 -7.90 -5.43 11.67
N GLU A 126 -6.80 -5.14 12.37
CA GLU A 126 -6.38 -3.78 12.70
C GLU A 126 -5.03 -3.49 12.07
N GLU A 127 -4.86 -2.26 11.58
CA GLU A 127 -3.66 -1.84 10.88
C GLU A 127 -3.08 -0.58 11.53
N THR A 128 -1.78 -0.59 11.75
CA THR A 128 -1.00 0.61 12.10
C THR A 128 0.08 0.87 11.08
N VAL A 129 0.16 2.12 10.61
CA VAL A 129 1.17 2.59 9.67
C VAL A 129 2.13 3.55 10.38
N ALA A 130 3.43 3.32 10.20
CA ALA A 130 4.48 4.20 10.71
C ALA A 130 5.63 4.33 9.71
N ALA A 131 6.54 5.26 9.99
CA ALA A 131 7.83 5.35 9.30
C ALA A 131 8.98 5.20 10.31
N ARG A 132 10.05 4.51 9.92
CA ARG A 132 11.27 4.39 10.74
C ARG A 132 12.53 4.16 9.91
N MET A 133 13.71 4.31 10.50
CA MET A 133 14.96 3.93 9.83
C MET A 133 15.09 2.40 9.70
N PRO A 134 15.66 1.89 8.60
CA PRO A 134 15.95 0.46 8.45
C PRO A 134 17.11 0.04 9.36
N ALA A 135 17.05 -1.20 9.84
CA ALA A 135 18.22 -1.92 10.31
C ALA A 135 19.14 -2.25 9.11
N PRO A 136 20.45 -2.50 9.34
CA PRO A 136 21.39 -2.81 8.26
C PRO A 136 20.94 -3.97 7.35
N THR A 137 20.44 -5.05 7.94
CA THR A 137 19.95 -6.23 7.22
C THR A 137 18.70 -5.93 6.38
N GLU A 138 17.81 -5.06 6.86
CA GLU A 138 16.63 -4.63 6.12
C GLU A 138 17.02 -3.78 4.91
N ALA A 139 17.97 -2.86 5.08
CA ALA A 139 18.48 -2.02 4.00
C ALA A 139 19.16 -2.87 2.91
N GLU A 140 19.91 -3.89 3.30
CA GLU A 140 20.54 -4.83 2.38
C GLU A 140 19.49 -5.67 1.63
N ARG A 141 18.56 -6.33 2.34
CA ARG A 141 17.54 -7.19 1.73
C ARG A 141 16.59 -6.43 0.80
N LEU A 142 16.26 -5.18 1.12
CA LEU A 142 15.48 -4.28 0.26
C LEU A 142 16.31 -3.53 -0.78
N ARG A 143 17.63 -3.74 -0.81
CA ARG A 143 18.57 -3.07 -1.72
C ARG A 143 18.42 -1.54 -1.69
N LEU A 144 18.26 -0.98 -0.48
CA LEU A 144 18.00 0.44 -0.29
C LEU A 144 19.26 1.27 -0.51
N SER A 145 19.06 2.46 -1.07
CA SER A 145 20.05 3.53 -0.95
C SER A 145 20.25 3.92 0.51
N LYS A 146 21.42 4.49 0.83
CA LYS A 146 21.70 5.04 2.16
C LYS A 146 20.64 6.07 2.57
N CYS A 147 20.25 6.00 3.85
CA CYS A 147 19.35 6.94 4.50
C CYS A 147 17.91 6.97 3.95
N ILE A 148 17.41 5.87 3.39
CA ILE A 148 16.01 5.72 3.01
C ILE A 148 15.22 5.10 4.17
N PRO A 149 14.24 5.80 4.77
CA PRO A 149 13.35 5.21 5.77
C PRO A 149 12.48 4.09 5.19
N LEU A 150 11.93 3.29 6.09
CA LEU A 150 10.92 2.28 5.79
C LEU A 150 9.53 2.82 6.08
N LEU A 151 8.60 2.52 5.17
CA LEU A 151 7.18 2.49 5.44
C LEU A 151 6.91 1.15 6.13
N ARG A 152 6.50 1.20 7.40
CA ARG A 152 6.20 0.03 8.20
C ARG A 152 4.70 -0.05 8.41
N THR A 153 4.11 -1.19 8.06
CA THR A 153 2.70 -1.47 8.30
C THR A 153 2.58 -2.74 9.11
N VAL A 154 1.94 -2.64 10.26
CA VAL A 154 1.70 -3.75 11.19
C VAL A 154 0.22 -4.08 11.18
N PHE A 155 -0.11 -5.32 10.81
CA PHE A 155 -1.47 -5.85 10.81
C PHE A 155 -1.65 -6.82 11.97
N GLY A 156 -2.64 -6.59 12.82
CA GLY A 156 -3.12 -7.57 13.80
C GLY A 156 -4.32 -8.32 13.26
N THR A 157 -4.22 -9.64 13.14
CA THR A 157 -5.32 -10.53 12.76
C THR A 157 -6.01 -11.01 14.03
N ILE A 158 -7.28 -10.66 14.19
CA ILE A 158 -8.07 -10.84 15.38
C ILE A 158 -9.16 -11.88 15.10
N LYS A 159 -9.34 -12.83 16.02
CA LYS A 159 -10.54 -13.67 16.05
C LYS A 159 -11.69 -12.86 16.62
N ALA A 160 -12.75 -12.67 15.84
CA ALA A 160 -13.96 -12.02 16.31
C ALA A 160 -14.98 -13.07 16.80
N PRO A 161 -15.74 -12.80 17.88
CA PRO A 161 -15.75 -11.59 18.68
C PRO A 161 -14.80 -11.64 19.90
N ASP A 162 -14.01 -12.70 20.05
CA ASP A 162 -13.23 -12.92 21.28
C ASP A 162 -12.09 -11.91 21.49
N GLY A 163 -11.66 -11.22 20.41
CA GLY A 163 -10.63 -10.19 20.48
C GLY A 163 -9.20 -10.74 20.54
N THR A 164 -9.02 -12.05 20.33
CA THR A 164 -7.71 -12.70 20.40
C THR A 164 -6.92 -12.42 19.13
N VAL A 165 -5.73 -11.83 19.28
CA VAL A 165 -4.80 -11.61 18.18
C VAL A 165 -4.07 -12.92 17.87
N LEU A 166 -4.37 -13.49 16.70
CA LEU A 166 -3.86 -14.77 16.18
C LEU A 166 -2.55 -14.63 15.42
N GLU A 167 -2.33 -13.48 14.81
CA GLU A 167 -1.14 -13.14 14.03
C GLU A 167 -0.89 -11.64 14.12
N VAL A 168 0.38 -11.26 14.23
CA VAL A 168 0.83 -9.92 13.85
C VAL A 168 1.73 -10.02 12.62
N ASN A 169 1.35 -9.38 11.53
CA ASN A 169 2.13 -9.30 10.29
C ASN A 169 2.80 -7.92 10.18
N ASP A 170 4.13 -7.88 10.27
CA ASP A 170 4.98 -6.70 10.15
C ASP A 170 5.58 -6.61 8.74
N THR A 171 5.04 -5.68 7.95
CA THR A 171 5.49 -5.42 6.58
C THR A 171 6.31 -4.14 6.52
N ARG A 172 7.40 -4.18 5.76
CA ARG A 172 8.37 -3.10 5.64
C ARG A 172 8.74 -2.88 4.18
N MET A 173 8.58 -1.64 3.73
CA MET A 173 8.76 -1.23 2.34
C MET A 173 9.54 0.08 2.26
N SER A 174 10.15 0.38 1.11
CA SER A 174 10.86 1.66 0.91
C SER A 174 9.90 2.84 0.82
N VAL A 175 10.10 3.89 1.65
CA VAL A 175 9.30 5.13 1.50
C VAL A 175 9.61 5.88 0.21
N ASP A 176 10.74 5.62 -0.44
CA ASP A 176 11.10 6.27 -1.71
C ASP A 176 10.36 5.64 -2.89
N ALA A 177 10.03 4.36 -2.78
CA ALA A 177 9.31 3.63 -3.81
C ALA A 177 7.78 3.64 -3.59
N PHE A 178 7.32 3.75 -2.34
CA PHE A 178 5.92 3.55 -2.00
C PHE A 178 5.30 4.69 -1.17
N GLU A 179 4.00 4.89 -1.35
CA GLU A 179 3.13 5.73 -0.53
C GLU A 179 1.82 5.00 -0.23
N ILE A 180 1.18 5.32 0.90
CA ILE A 180 -0.18 4.84 1.21
C ILE A 180 -1.19 5.89 0.79
N GLY A 181 -2.24 5.45 0.08
CA GLY A 181 -3.36 6.31 -0.29
C GLY A 181 -4.69 5.60 -0.16
N TYR A 182 -5.70 6.34 0.27
CA TYR A 182 -7.07 5.88 0.35
C TYR A 182 -8.05 7.04 0.13
N PRO A 183 -9.25 6.77 -0.43
CA PRO A 183 -10.28 7.79 -0.53
C PRO A 183 -10.81 8.13 0.87
N ILE A 184 -11.05 9.41 1.12
CA ILE A 184 -11.76 9.86 2.30
C ILE A 184 -13.24 9.95 1.93
N THR A 185 -14.08 9.13 2.57
CA THR A 185 -15.53 9.17 2.38
C THR A 185 -16.15 10.21 3.30
N ARG A 186 -17.13 10.96 2.79
CA ARG A 186 -17.87 11.94 3.58
C ARG A 186 -18.61 11.24 4.71
N HIS A 187 -18.35 11.64 5.95
CA HIS A 187 -19.09 11.17 7.11
C HIS A 187 -20.55 11.70 7.06
N PRO A 188 -21.57 10.95 7.53
CA PRO A 188 -22.95 11.44 7.52
C PRO A 188 -23.17 12.78 8.24
N SER A 189 -22.37 13.10 9.26
CA SER A 189 -22.42 14.39 9.97
C SER A 189 -21.80 15.56 9.20
N ALA A 190 -21.12 15.31 8.07
CA ALA A 190 -20.53 16.37 7.26
C ALA A 190 -21.60 16.98 6.36
N GLU A 191 -22.49 17.74 6.98
CA GLU A 191 -23.57 18.46 6.32
C GLU A 191 -23.01 19.45 5.28
N PRO A 192 -23.74 19.70 4.17
CA PRO A 192 -23.39 20.77 3.25
C PRO A 192 -23.29 22.13 3.98
N PRO A 193 -22.50 23.08 3.47
CA PRO A 193 -22.42 24.41 4.08
C PRO A 193 -23.81 25.02 4.28
N VAL A 194 -24.06 25.57 5.46
CA VAL A 194 -25.26 26.36 5.75
C VAL A 194 -25.14 27.68 4.98
N GLU A 195 -25.92 27.81 3.91
CA GLU A 195 -25.90 28.86 2.88
C GLU A 195 -24.62 28.93 2.01
N PRO A 196 -24.74 29.20 0.70
CA PRO A 196 -23.57 29.39 -0.15
C PRO A 196 -22.78 30.57 0.38
N THR A 197 -21.53 30.32 0.80
CA THR A 197 -20.57 31.37 1.13
C THR A 197 -20.40 32.26 -0.10
N ARG A 198 -21.11 33.40 -0.10
CA ARG A 198 -21.28 34.39 -1.17
C ARG A 198 -22.08 33.90 -2.38
N SER A 199 -23.19 34.59 -2.62
CA SER A 199 -23.72 34.77 -3.97
C SER A 199 -22.59 35.24 -4.89
N LEU A 200 -22.33 34.50 -5.96
CA LEU A 200 -21.52 34.98 -7.09
C LEU A 200 -22.28 36.08 -7.85
N SER A 201 -22.66 37.18 -7.19
CA SER A 201 -23.26 38.35 -7.82
C SER A 201 -22.31 39.55 -7.92
N ALA A 202 -21.05 39.41 -7.46
CA ALA A 202 -20.07 40.51 -7.49
C ALA A 202 -18.99 40.41 -8.60
N LEU A 203 -19.06 39.42 -9.49
CA LEU A 203 -18.08 39.26 -10.58
C LEU A 203 -18.59 39.64 -11.98
N ASP A 204 -19.87 40.00 -12.14
CA ASP A 204 -20.44 40.38 -13.44
C ASP A 204 -20.65 41.90 -13.66
N ALA A 205 -20.28 42.76 -12.70
CA ALA A 205 -20.49 44.21 -12.82
C ALA A 205 -19.26 45.00 -13.34
N ARG A 206 -18.25 44.34 -13.92
CA ARG A 206 -17.08 45.02 -14.55
C ARG A 206 -16.81 44.58 -15.99
N ARG A 207 -17.86 44.36 -16.79
CA ARG A 207 -17.76 44.35 -18.26
C ARG A 207 -18.63 45.47 -18.83
N GLY A 208 -18.23 46.71 -18.55
CA GLY A 208 -18.94 47.91 -18.94
C GLY A 208 -18.00 49.08 -19.19
N THR A 209 -16.96 48.87 -20.00
CA THR A 209 -16.24 49.99 -20.63
C THR A 209 -15.74 49.51 -21.98
N PRO A 210 -16.27 50.01 -23.11
CA PRO A 210 -15.71 49.68 -24.41
C PRO A 210 -14.37 50.41 -24.52
N CYS A 211 -13.28 49.67 -24.45
CA CYS A 211 -11.95 50.19 -24.75
C CYS A 211 -11.89 50.43 -26.26
N ALA A 212 -12.08 51.70 -26.67
CA ALA A 212 -11.85 52.15 -28.02
C ALA A 212 -10.34 52.17 -28.28
N ILE A 213 -9.79 51.06 -28.77
CA ILE A 213 -8.48 51.05 -29.44
C ILE A 213 -8.66 50.52 -30.86
N ARG A 214 -8.20 51.37 -31.77
CA ARG A 214 -8.39 51.37 -33.22
C ARG A 214 -7.89 50.09 -33.90
N ARG A 215 -8.67 49.66 -34.89
CA ARG A 215 -8.30 48.83 -36.05
C ARG A 215 -6.91 49.17 -36.59
N TRP A 216 -6.01 48.19 -36.74
CA TRP A 216 -5.08 48.08 -37.88
C TRP A 216 -4.74 46.59 -38.13
N TRP A 217 -5.27 46.08 -39.25
CA TRP A 217 -4.83 45.00 -40.13
C TRP A 217 -3.81 43.94 -39.67
N CYS A 218 -4.16 42.66 -39.81
CA CYS A 218 -3.42 41.77 -40.71
C CYS A 218 -4.26 40.56 -41.15
N TRP A 219 -4.29 40.38 -42.48
CA TRP A 219 -4.93 39.36 -43.29
C TRP A 219 -4.03 38.11 -43.33
N TRP A 220 -4.53 36.91 -43.01
CA TRP A 220 -4.41 35.70 -43.85
C TRP A 220 -5.11 34.44 -43.26
N PRO A 221 -5.52 33.47 -44.10
CA PRO A 221 -6.76 32.73 -43.91
C PRO A 221 -6.63 31.34 -43.28
N CYS A 222 -7.74 30.91 -42.68
CA CYS A 222 -8.03 29.59 -42.13
C CYS A 222 -7.96 28.46 -43.16
N GLY A 223 -7.15 27.43 -42.89
CA GLY A 223 -7.33 26.08 -43.43
C GLY A 223 -7.99 25.17 -42.37
N ARG A 224 -9.20 24.67 -42.65
CA ARG A 224 -9.87 23.63 -41.82
C ARG A 224 -9.38 22.23 -42.23
N PRO A 225 -9.11 21.30 -41.30
CA PRO A 225 -9.10 19.87 -41.64
C PRO A 225 -10.53 19.29 -41.53
N ARG A 226 -10.97 18.58 -42.58
CA ARG A 226 -12.18 17.76 -42.59
C ARG A 226 -11.94 16.45 -41.84
N ALA A 227 -12.80 16.13 -40.89
CA ALA A 227 -12.96 14.78 -40.37
C ALA A 227 -13.63 13.87 -41.42
N ARG A 228 -13.13 12.64 -41.60
CA ARG A 228 -13.89 11.52 -42.17
C ARG A 228 -13.61 10.25 -41.36
N SER A 229 -14.72 9.62 -41.02
CA SER A 229 -14.92 8.38 -40.27
C SER A 229 -14.46 7.14 -41.04
N ALA A 230 -13.95 6.16 -40.30
CA ALA A 230 -13.83 4.76 -40.70
C ALA A 230 -15.21 4.07 -40.65
N PRO A 231 -15.40 2.94 -41.37
CA PRO A 231 -15.28 1.65 -40.66
C PRO A 231 -14.64 0.54 -41.52
N TRP A 232 -13.84 -0.33 -40.88
CA TRP A 232 -13.38 -1.60 -41.47
C TRP A 232 -14.08 -2.76 -40.77
N ARG A 233 -14.72 -3.64 -41.56
CA ARG A 233 -15.28 -4.93 -41.14
C ARG A 233 -14.33 -6.07 -41.54
N ALA A 234 -14.22 -7.02 -40.61
CA ALA A 234 -14.04 -8.47 -40.68
C ALA A 234 -13.37 -9.15 -41.91
N THR A 235 -12.40 -10.01 -41.57
CA THR A 235 -11.86 -11.19 -42.26
C THR A 235 -12.95 -12.15 -42.79
N PRO A 236 -12.64 -12.99 -43.81
CA PRO A 236 -12.12 -14.34 -43.55
C PRO A 236 -11.05 -14.84 -44.55
N GLY A 237 -10.26 -15.82 -44.10
CA GLY A 237 -9.26 -16.57 -44.87
C GLY A 237 -8.43 -17.43 -43.93
#